data_AF-A0A4Y7U1J0-F1
#
_entry.id   AF-A0A4Y7U1J0-F1
#
_cell.length_a   1.000
_cell.length_b   1.000
_cell.length_c   1.000
_cell.angle_alpha   90.00
_cell.angle_beta   90.00
_cell.angle_gamma   90.00
#
_symmetry.space_group_name_H-M   'P 1'
#
loop_
_entity.id
_entity.type
_entity.pdbx_description
1 polymer ?
#
loop_
_entity_poly.entity_id
_entity_poly.type
_entity_poly.pdbx_seq_one_letter_code
_entity_poly.pdbx_strand_id
1 'polypeptide(L)'
;GTGAVMAVPAHDERDAEFAEKFNLDIITVYDDDGKMIDSDALNGLTKEEAVPKAIELLEEKGIGHKKVSYKLRDWLFSRQRYWGEPIPVIHW
;
A
#
# COMPACT_ATOMS: atom_id res chain seq x y z
N GLY A 1 -1.73 6.11 -5.41
CA GLY A 1 -0.62 5.15 -5.19
C GLY A 1 0.44 5.36 -6.24
N THR A 2 1.41 4.47 -6.35
CA THR A 2 2.48 4.51 -7.37
C THR A 2 2.11 3.74 -8.65
N GLY A 3 0.98 3.02 -8.66
CA GLY A 3 0.61 2.12 -9.75
C GLY A 3 1.12 0.69 -9.57
N ALA A 4 1.97 0.45 -8.57
CA ALA A 4 2.42 -0.87 -8.14
C ALA A 4 2.14 -1.07 -6.64
N VAL A 5 1.91 -2.31 -6.22
CA VAL A 5 1.69 -2.71 -4.83
C VAL A 5 2.54 -3.94 -4.51
N MET A 6 2.95 -4.07 -3.26
CA MET A 6 3.50 -5.33 -2.74
C MET A 6 2.34 -6.25 -2.38
N ALA A 7 2.46 -7.54 -2.69
CA ALA A 7 1.46 -8.54 -2.32
C ALA A 7 1.88 -9.25 -1.04
N VAL A 8 0.96 -9.38 -0.08
CA VAL A 8 1.16 -10.14 1.16
C VAL A 8 -0.01 -11.11 1.36
N PRO A 9 -0.01 -12.26 0.65
CA PRO A 9 -1.18 -13.16 0.59
C PRO A 9 -1.67 -13.67 1.93
N ALA A 10 -0.80 -13.85 2.92
CA ALA A 10 -1.21 -14.32 4.24
C ALA A 10 -2.06 -13.30 5.02
N HIS A 11 -2.00 -12.01 4.67
CA HIS A 11 -2.56 -10.92 5.48
C HIS A 11 -3.44 -9.92 4.69
N ASP A 12 -3.59 -10.08 3.37
CA ASP A 12 -4.55 -9.35 2.52
C ASP A 12 -5.37 -10.35 1.69
N GLU A 13 -6.70 -10.28 1.83
CA GLU A 13 -7.66 -11.18 1.19
C GLU A 13 -7.57 -11.18 -0.34
N ARG A 14 -7.33 -10.01 -0.96
CA ARG A 14 -7.25 -9.90 -2.42
C ARG A 14 -5.96 -10.51 -2.96
N ASP A 15 -4.90 -10.40 -2.17
CA ASP A 15 -3.62 -11.03 -2.49
C ASP A 15 -3.70 -12.56 -2.29
N ALA A 16 -4.47 -13.03 -1.30
CA ALA A 16 -4.74 -14.44 -1.06
C ALA A 16 -5.47 -15.09 -2.25
N GLU A 17 -6.58 -14.51 -2.69
CA GLU A 17 -7.33 -15.00 -3.86
C GLU A 17 -6.46 -15.06 -5.12
N PHE A 18 -5.59 -14.07 -5.31
CA PHE A 18 -4.63 -14.04 -6.41
C PHE A 18 -3.61 -15.16 -6.27
N ALA A 19 -3.00 -15.33 -5.09
CA ALA A 19 -2.02 -16.36 -4.84
C ALA A 19 -2.58 -17.77 -5.01
N GLU A 20 -3.78 -18.05 -4.51
CA GLU A 20 -4.47 -19.34 -4.69
C GLU A 20 -4.72 -19.64 -6.18
N LYS A 21 -5.24 -18.67 -6.92
CA LYS A 21 -5.54 -18.83 -8.34
C LYS A 21 -4.31 -19.12 -9.18
N PHE A 22 -3.18 -18.51 -8.84
CA PHE A 22 -1.93 -18.61 -9.58
C PHE A 22 -0.91 -19.56 -8.94
N ASN A 23 -1.31 -20.28 -7.88
CA ASN A 23 -0.46 -21.19 -7.12
C ASN A 23 0.87 -20.55 -6.71
N LEU A 24 0.79 -19.38 -6.09
CA LEU A 24 1.91 -18.64 -5.51
C LEU A 24 2.05 -18.96 -4.03
N ASP A 25 3.26 -18.77 -3.49
CA ASP A 25 3.55 -19.03 -2.09
C ASP A 25 2.80 -18.10 -1.14
N ILE A 26 2.24 -18.67 -0.09
CA ILE A 26 1.56 -17.96 0.99
C ILE A 26 2.41 -18.11 2.25
N ILE A 27 3.07 -17.02 2.67
CA ILE A 27 4.00 -17.01 3.80
C ILE A 27 3.42 -16.18 4.94
N THR A 28 3.23 -16.81 6.10
CA THR A 28 2.74 -16.16 7.31
C THR A 28 3.88 -15.50 8.08
N VAL A 29 3.77 -14.19 8.30
CA VAL A 29 4.77 -13.38 9.05
C VAL A 29 4.31 -12.95 10.45
N TYR A 30 3.17 -13.42 10.95
CA TYR A 30 2.71 -13.19 12.33
C TYR A 30 2.43 -14.51 13.03
N ASP A 31 2.74 -14.60 14.32
CA ASP A 31 2.31 -15.71 15.16
C ASP A 31 0.84 -15.55 15.61
N ASP A 32 0.32 -16.56 16.31
CA ASP A 32 -1.06 -16.56 16.84
C ASP A 32 -1.29 -15.44 17.88
N ASP A 33 -0.21 -14.92 18.48
CA ASP A 33 -0.23 -13.81 19.46
C ASP A 33 -0.10 -12.43 18.79
N GLY A 34 0.01 -12.36 17.45
CA GLY A 34 0.11 -11.13 16.68
C GLY A 34 1.50 -10.47 16.67
N LYS A 35 2.56 -11.20 17.04
CA LYS A 35 3.95 -10.77 16.95
C LYS A 35 4.57 -11.20 15.63
N MET A 36 5.52 -10.40 15.13
CA MET A 36 6.21 -10.74 13.89
C MET A 36 7.11 -11.96 14.04
N ILE A 37 7.08 -12.81 13.03
CA ILE A 37 7.95 -13.98 12.82
C ILE A 37 8.55 -13.92 11.42
N ASP A 38 9.65 -14.66 11.18
CA ASP A 38 10.35 -14.74 9.89
C ASP A 38 10.69 -13.38 9.23
N SER A 39 10.88 -12.35 10.04
CA SER A 39 11.08 -10.94 9.64
C SER A 39 12.37 -10.33 10.22
N ASP A 40 13.36 -11.18 10.55
CA ASP A 40 14.70 -10.83 11.03
C ASP A 40 14.68 -9.82 12.21
N ALA A 41 15.17 -8.59 12.01
CA ALA A 41 15.28 -7.55 13.03
C ALA A 41 13.93 -7.05 13.59
N LEU A 42 12.81 -7.48 13.00
CA LEU A 42 11.45 -7.17 13.43
C LEU A 42 10.79 -8.30 14.24
N ASN A 43 11.44 -9.45 14.37
CA ASN A 43 10.88 -10.60 15.09
C ASN A 43 10.55 -10.28 16.56
N GLY A 44 9.41 -10.78 17.03
CA GLY A 44 8.93 -10.61 18.40
C GLY A 44 8.28 -9.25 18.70
N LEU A 45 8.32 -8.30 17.76
CA LEU A 45 7.66 -7.00 17.90
C LEU A 45 6.18 -7.11 17.54
N THR A 46 5.38 -6.27 18.19
CA THR A 46 3.98 -6.07 17.80
C THR A 46 3.90 -5.18 16.55
N LYS A 47 2.78 -5.21 15.84
CA LYS A 47 2.56 -4.37 14.64
C LYS A 47 2.80 -2.87 14.89
N GLU A 48 2.42 -2.38 16.07
CA GLU A 48 2.55 -0.97 16.45
C GLU A 48 4.01 -0.53 16.60
N GLU A 49 4.87 -1.45 17.05
CA GLU A 49 6.31 -1.22 17.21
C GLU A 49 7.10 -1.55 15.93
N ALA A 50 6.64 -2.55 15.18
CA ALA A 50 7.31 -3.03 13.98
C ALA A 50 7.21 -2.04 12.81
N VAL A 51 6.06 -1.36 12.64
CA VAL A 51 5.86 -0.42 11.52
C VAL A 51 6.82 0.77 11.57
N PRO A 52 6.98 1.49 12.70
CA PRO A 52 7.96 2.56 12.83
C PRO A 52 9.39 2.06 12.57
N LYS A 53 9.78 0.95 13.20
CA LYS A 53 11.12 0.37 13.06
C LYS A 53 11.43 -0.08 11.64
N ALA A 54 10.44 -0.65 10.94
CA ALA A 54 10.59 -1.04 9.54
C ALA A 54 10.82 0.18 8.63
N ILE A 55 10.12 1.29 8.87
CA ILE A 55 10.33 2.54 8.11
C ILE A 55 11.75 3.06 8.32
N GLU A 56 12.24 3.10 9.56
CA GLU A 56 13.60 3.52 9.88
C GLU A 56 14.64 2.66 9.14
N LEU A 57 14.49 1.32 9.19
CA LEU A 57 15.39 0.40 8.49
C LEU A 57 15.38 0.58 6.96
N LEU A 58 14.23 0.92 6.37
CA LEU A 58 14.12 1.17 4.93
C LEU A 58 14.75 2.51 4.52
N GLU A 59 14.63 3.52 5.38
CA GLU A 59 15.24 4.84 5.19
C GLU A 59 16.77 4.78 5.36
N GLU A 60 17.27 4.06 6.37
CA GLU A 60 18.71 3.82 6.58
C GLU A 60 19.37 3.12 5.39
N LYS A 61 18.67 2.15 4.79
CA LYS A 61 19.13 1.43 3.60
C LYS A 61 18.96 2.23 2.30
N GLY A 62 18.27 3.37 2.33
CA GLY A 62 18.00 4.21 1.16
C GLY A 62 17.06 3.59 0.12
N ILE A 63 16.29 2.56 0.50
CA ILE A 63 15.38 1.81 -0.41
C ILE A 63 13.91 2.17 -0.21
N GLY A 64 13.59 3.07 0.72
CA GLY A 64 12.24 3.53 0.99
C GLY A 64 12.21 4.82 1.79
N HIS A 65 11.02 5.42 1.89
CA HIS A 65 10.75 6.58 2.73
C HIS A 65 9.31 6.56 3.21
N LYS A 66 9.03 7.17 4.37
CA LYS A 66 7.67 7.34 4.87
C LYS A 66 6.85 8.21 3.92
N LYS A 67 5.64 7.75 3.58
CA LYS A 67 4.70 8.50 2.76
C LYS A 67 3.30 8.44 3.36
N VAL A 68 2.66 9.61 3.51
CA VAL A 68 1.25 9.73 3.89
C VAL A 68 0.42 9.78 2.61
N SER A 69 -0.65 8.98 2.54
CA SER A 69 -1.55 8.94 1.39
C SER A 69 -3.00 9.01 1.83
N TYR A 70 -3.85 9.64 1.01
CA TYR A 70 -5.27 9.80 1.26
C TYR A 70 -6.10 9.01 0.26
N LYS A 71 -7.26 8.52 0.70
CA LYS A 71 -8.28 7.94 -0.20
C LYS A 71 -9.00 9.01 -1.03
N LEU A 72 -8.97 10.27 -0.56
CA LEU A 72 -9.52 11.41 -1.27
C LEU A 72 -8.88 11.55 -2.65
N ARG A 73 -9.71 11.76 -3.66
CA ARG A 73 -9.29 11.99 -5.04
C ARG A 73 -9.61 13.43 -5.42
N ASP A 74 -8.90 13.93 -6.41
CA ASP A 74 -9.17 15.24 -6.97
C ASP A 74 -10.61 15.33 -7.50
N TRP A 75 -11.18 16.51 -7.36
CA TRP A 75 -12.53 16.76 -7.81
C TRP A 75 -12.56 16.99 -9.32
N LEU A 76 -12.94 15.95 -10.04
CA LEU A 76 -13.15 16.05 -11.48
C LEU A 76 -14.49 16.75 -11.76
N PHE A 77 -14.43 18.05 -12.05
CA PHE A 77 -15.58 18.89 -12.35
C PHE A 77 -15.85 19.07 -13.85
N SER A 78 -14.85 18.80 -14.71
CA SER A 78 -15.00 18.89 -16.17
C SER A 78 -16.04 17.88 -16.68
N ARG A 79 -16.85 18.28 -17.67
CA ARG A 79 -17.90 17.43 -18.26
C ARG A 79 -17.91 17.57 -19.78
N GLN A 80 -18.06 16.45 -20.48
CA GLN A 80 -18.31 16.43 -21.93
C GLN A 80 -19.81 16.60 -22.20
N ARG A 81 -20.38 17.76 -21.84
CA ARG A 81 -21.79 18.11 -22.05
C ARG A 81 -21.91 19.51 -22.65
N TYR A 82 -22.86 19.68 -23.57
CA TYR A 82 -23.15 20.99 -24.17
C TYR A 82 -23.79 21.95 -23.17
N TRP A 83 -24.71 21.46 -22.34
CA TRP A 83 -25.41 22.29 -21.36
C TRP A 83 -24.65 22.32 -20.03
N GLY A 84 -23.80 23.33 -19.86
CA GLY A 84 -23.00 23.58 -18.67
C GLY A 84 -22.22 24.90 -18.80
N GLU A 85 -21.62 25.35 -17.71
CA GLU A 85 -20.77 26.55 -17.74
C GLU A 85 -19.47 26.29 -18.54
N PRO A 86 -19.08 27.17 -19.47
CA PRO A 86 -17.81 27.03 -20.19
C PRO A 86 -16.60 27.08 -19.25
N ILE A 87 -15.63 26.18 -19.43
CA ILE A 87 -14.36 26.22 -18.69
C ILE A 87 -13.50 27.37 -19.25
N PRO A 88 -13.08 28.36 -18.45
CA PRO A 88 -12.35 29.53 -18.93
C PRO A 88 -10.86 29.22 -19.17
N VAL A 89 -10.57 28.39 -20.19
CA VAL A 89 -9.20 28.01 -20.61
C VAL A 89 -9.06 28.24 -22.11
N ILE A 90 -7.92 28.79 -22.54
CA ILE A 90 -7.56 29.01 -23.95
C ILE A 90 -6.36 28.11 -24.27
N HIS A 91 -6.37 27.44 -25.43
CA HIS A 91 -5.26 26.66 -25.98
C HIS A 91 -4.82 27.30 -27.31
N TRP A 92 -3.52 27.48 -27.52
CA TRP A 92 -2.90 28.02 -28.74
C TRP A 92 -1.98 27.00 -29.41
#